data_AF-A0A975HMW0-F1
#
_entry.id   AF-A0A975HMW0-F1
#
_cell.length_a   1.000
_cell.length_b   1.000
_cell.length_c   1.000
_cell.angle_alpha   90.00
_cell.angle_beta   90.00
_cell.angle_gamma   90.00
#
_symmetry.space_group_name_H-M   'P 1'
#
loop_
_entity.id
_entity.type
_entity.pdbx_description
1 polymer ?
#
loop_
_entity_poly.entity_id
_entity_poly.type
_entity_poly.pdbx_seq_one_letter_code
_entity_poly.pdbx_strand_id
1 'polypeptide(L)'
;MDYLNTTTTKKFPTKRIVVVGSLFVALIAGVWTLKSQITQASVSKNSVLTARVQQGEFTIKVAAPGVLVPEDIRWVASNVEGKVERILKKPGAVVSQGDLIVELTNPELQQKVEELNWERQALSAESQCIKYGSANAIARHESSGCQNQNAI
;
A
#
# COMPACT_ATOMS: atom_id res chain seq x y z
N MET A 1 -62.63 67.48 -68.57
CA MET A 1 -61.35 66.91 -69.02
C MET A 1 -60.90 65.96 -67.91
N ASP A 2 -61.26 64.68 -67.90
CA ASP A 2 -60.86 63.55 -68.77
C ASP A 2 -59.34 63.32 -68.82
N TYR A 3 -58.89 62.32 -68.07
CA TYR A 3 -57.79 61.43 -68.48
C TYR A 3 -58.04 59.99 -68.00
N LEU A 4 -58.73 59.25 -68.86
CA LEU A 4 -58.42 57.90 -69.31
C LEU A 4 -58.00 56.85 -68.27
N ASN A 5 -59.02 56.07 -67.93
CA ASN A 5 -59.02 54.66 -67.60
C ASN A 5 -58.21 53.77 -68.59
N THR A 6 -57.43 52.84 -68.05
CA THR A 6 -57.07 51.58 -68.74
C THR A 6 -56.59 50.56 -67.72
N THR A 7 -57.53 49.73 -67.24
CA THR A 7 -57.22 48.41 -66.68
C THR A 7 -57.60 47.39 -67.74
N THR A 8 -56.62 47.01 -68.56
CA THR A 8 -56.79 46.02 -69.62
C THR A 8 -57.08 44.66 -68.98
N THR A 9 -58.33 44.19 -69.08
CA THR A 9 -58.74 42.87 -68.61
C THR A 9 -58.38 41.83 -69.66
N LYS A 10 -57.17 41.28 -69.54
CA LYS A 10 -56.67 40.19 -70.39
C LYS A 10 -57.49 38.92 -70.13
N LYS A 11 -58.34 38.53 -71.08
CA LYS A 11 -59.10 37.27 -71.05
C LYS A 11 -58.12 36.08 -71.03
N PHE A 12 -57.78 35.58 -69.85
CA PHE A 12 -56.99 34.36 -69.71
C PHE A 12 -57.84 33.16 -70.12
N PRO A 13 -57.29 32.19 -70.89
CA PRO A 13 -58.07 31.06 -71.39
C PRO A 13 -58.58 30.24 -70.20
N THR A 14 -59.89 30.18 -70.02
CA THR A 14 -60.56 29.46 -68.91
C THR A 14 -60.10 28.01 -68.78
N LYS A 15 -59.74 27.37 -69.90
CA LYS A 15 -59.12 26.03 -69.93
C LYS A 15 -57.79 25.96 -69.14
N ARG A 16 -56.94 27.00 -69.17
CA ARG A 16 -55.68 27.01 -68.41
C ARG A 16 -55.90 27.24 -66.92
N ILE A 17 -56.92 28.02 -66.53
CA ILE A 17 -57.25 28.24 -65.12
C ILE A 17 -57.78 26.94 -64.48
N VAL A 18 -58.61 26.18 -65.20
CA VAL A 18 -59.08 24.87 -64.73
C VAL A 18 -57.92 23.87 -64.60
N VAL A 19 -56.98 23.87 -65.56
CA VAL A 19 -55.79 23.01 -65.50
C VAL A 19 -54.87 23.39 -64.33
N VAL A 20 -54.61 24.69 -64.11
CA VAL A 20 -53.78 25.15 -62.99
C VAL A 20 -54.46 24.90 -61.65
N GLY A 21 -55.79 25.11 -61.55
CA GLY A 21 -56.57 24.81 -60.36
C GLY A 21 -56.55 23.31 -60.02
N SER A 22 -56.73 22.46 -61.02
CA SER A 22 -56.63 21.00 -60.87
C SER A 22 -55.23 20.57 -60.42
N LEU A 23 -54.17 21.16 -61.01
CA LEU A 23 -52.80 20.88 -60.61
C LEU A 23 -52.51 21.30 -59.17
N PHE A 24 -53.06 22.44 -58.73
CA PHE A 24 -52.89 22.95 -57.37
C PHE A 24 -53.59 22.06 -56.34
N VAL A 25 -54.81 21.61 -56.65
CA VAL A 25 -55.56 20.66 -55.81
C VAL A 25 -54.83 19.31 -55.72
N ALA A 26 -54.30 18.81 -56.84
CA ALA A 26 -53.50 17.59 -56.87
C ALA A 26 -52.22 17.71 -56.02
N LEU A 27 -51.55 18.87 -56.06
CA LEU A 27 -50.38 19.15 -55.22
C LEU A 27 -50.72 19.14 -53.73
N ILE A 28 -51.82 19.80 -53.33
CA ILE A 28 -52.25 19.85 -51.93
C ILE A 28 -52.61 18.44 -51.44
N ALA A 29 -53.36 17.68 -52.24
CA ALA A 29 -53.71 16.29 -51.91
C ALA A 29 -52.47 15.40 -51.79
N GLY A 30 -51.49 15.56 -52.69
CA GLY A 30 -50.21 14.85 -52.64
C GLY A 30 -49.38 15.19 -51.39
N VAL A 31 -49.36 16.45 -50.97
CA VAL A 31 -48.66 16.86 -49.73
C VAL A 31 -49.36 16.30 -48.48
N TRP A 32 -50.70 16.28 -48.46
CA TRP A 32 -51.48 15.73 -47.36
C TRP A 32 -51.25 14.22 -47.18
N THR A 33 -51.26 13.45 -48.26
CA THR A 33 -51.05 12.00 -48.21
C THR A 33 -49.63 11.66 -47.76
N LEU A 34 -48.64 12.41 -48.24
CA LEU A 34 -47.24 12.20 -47.85
C LEU A 34 -46.99 12.54 -46.38
N LYS A 35 -47.61 13.61 -45.86
CA LYS A 35 -47.55 13.95 -44.42
C LYS A 35 -48.18 12.88 -43.53
N SER A 36 -49.29 12.29 -43.96
CA SER A 36 -49.96 11.22 -43.20
C SER A 36 -49.15 9.93 -43.12
N GLN A 37 -48.32 9.63 -44.11
CA GLN A 37 -47.46 8.45 -44.11
C GLN A 37 -46.23 8.64 -43.19
N ILE A 38 -45.63 9.83 -43.18
CA ILE A 38 -44.41 10.11 -42.40
C ILE A 38 -44.70 10.19 -40.88
N THR A 39 -45.91 10.57 -40.48
CA THR A 39 -46.31 10.70 -39.07
C THR A 39 -46.71 9.39 -38.39
N GLN A 40 -46.67 8.25 -39.11
CA GLN A 40 -47.03 6.93 -38.57
C GLN A 40 -45.93 6.25 -37.74
N ALA A 41 -44.78 6.88 -37.53
CA ALA A 41 -43.80 6.45 -36.54
C ALA A 41 -44.27 6.79 -35.11
N SER A 42 -45.47 6.36 -34.75
CA SER A 42 -46.03 6.43 -33.40
C SER A 42 -45.84 5.08 -32.73
N VAL A 43 -44.75 4.94 -31.98
CA VAL A 43 -44.52 3.75 -31.14
C VAL A 43 -45.65 3.67 -30.12
N SER A 44 -46.37 2.55 -30.11
CA SER A 44 -47.47 2.31 -29.16
C SER A 44 -46.92 2.36 -27.74
N LYS A 45 -47.53 3.15 -26.84
CA LYS A 45 -47.12 3.19 -25.43
C LYS A 45 -47.17 1.81 -24.75
N ASN A 46 -47.96 0.88 -25.30
CA ASN A 46 -48.03 -0.51 -24.84
C ASN A 46 -46.83 -1.37 -25.27
N SER A 47 -45.99 -0.91 -26.21
CA SER A 47 -44.79 -1.64 -26.63
C SER A 47 -43.52 -1.17 -25.89
N VAL A 48 -43.65 -0.28 -24.90
CA VAL A 48 -42.52 0.23 -24.12
C VAL A 48 -42.73 -0.08 -22.65
N LEU A 49 -41.85 -0.90 -22.08
CA LEU A 49 -41.84 -1.20 -20.66
C LEU A 49 -41.04 -0.11 -19.93
N THR A 50 -41.71 0.72 -19.15
CA THR A 50 -41.06 1.78 -18.36
C THR A 50 -41.30 1.52 -16.87
N ALA A 51 -40.23 1.57 -16.08
CA ALA A 51 -40.28 1.48 -14.63
C ALA A 51 -39.85 2.81 -14.00
N ARG A 52 -40.44 3.15 -12.84
CA ARG A 52 -40.02 4.31 -12.04
C ARG A 52 -38.76 3.93 -11.28
N VAL A 53 -37.64 4.59 -11.58
CA VAL A 53 -36.39 4.42 -10.83
C VAL A 53 -36.56 4.95 -9.40
N GLN A 54 -36.04 4.22 -8.42
CA GLN A 54 -36.04 4.61 -7.01
C GLN A 54 -34.58 4.81 -6.58
N GLN A 55 -34.34 5.89 -5.86
CA GLN A 55 -33.01 6.20 -5.33
C GLN A 55 -32.91 5.64 -3.91
N GLY A 56 -31.83 4.93 -3.62
CA GLY A 56 -31.53 4.35 -2.32
C GLY A 56 -30.02 4.09 -2.21
N GLU A 57 -29.56 3.73 -1.02
CA GLU A 57 -28.14 3.41 -0.84
C GLU A 57 -27.80 2.06 -1.49
N PHE A 58 -26.88 2.09 -2.44
CA PHE A 58 -26.35 0.90 -3.10
C PHE A 58 -24.90 0.70 -2.69
N THR A 59 -24.69 -0.01 -1.57
CA THR A 59 -23.34 -0.31 -1.08
C THR A 59 -22.77 -1.51 -1.83
N ILE A 60 -21.76 -1.29 -2.65
CA ILE A 60 -21.02 -2.36 -3.31
C ILE A 60 -19.96 -2.90 -2.34
N LYS A 61 -20.14 -4.13 -1.86
CA LYS A 61 -19.11 -4.85 -1.10
C LYS A 61 -18.27 -5.67 -2.07
N VAL A 62 -17.01 -5.28 -2.26
CA VAL A 62 -16.07 -6.05 -3.08
C VAL A 62 -15.29 -6.98 -2.15
N ALA A 63 -15.42 -8.29 -2.37
CA ALA A 63 -14.56 -9.27 -1.71
C ALA A 63 -13.22 -9.32 -2.45
N ALA A 64 -12.16 -8.82 -1.81
CA ALA A 64 -10.80 -8.94 -2.31
C ALA A 64 -10.17 -10.20 -1.70
N PRO A 65 -9.91 -11.26 -2.49
CA PRO A 65 -9.14 -12.40 -2.00
C PRO A 65 -7.69 -11.94 -1.77
N GLY A 66 -7.18 -12.19 -0.57
CA GLY A 66 -5.81 -11.91 -0.20
C GLY A 66 -5.26 -13.07 0.64
N VAL A 67 -3.95 -13.27 0.58
CA VAL A 67 -3.25 -14.22 1.44
C VAL A 67 -2.54 -13.42 2.52
N LEU A 68 -2.67 -13.87 3.76
CA LEU A 68 -1.92 -13.28 4.86
C LEU A 68 -0.46 -13.71 4.76
N VAL A 69 0.43 -12.73 4.72
CA VAL A 69 1.87 -12.94 4.73
C VAL A 69 2.38 -12.43 6.09
N PRO A 70 3.26 -13.15 6.78
CA PRO A 70 3.88 -12.63 8.00
C PRO A 70 4.63 -11.32 7.72
N GLU A 71 4.57 -10.39 8.66
CA GLU A 71 5.26 -9.09 8.56
C GLU A 71 6.78 -9.27 8.58
N ASP A 72 7.30 -10.20 9.39
CA ASP A 72 8.72 -10.36 9.61
C ASP A 72 9.09 -11.84 9.78
N ILE A 73 10.08 -12.32 9.02
CA ILE A 73 10.59 -13.70 9.08
C ILE A 73 12.04 -13.63 9.52
N ARG A 74 12.36 -14.24 10.66
CA ARG A 74 13.72 -14.28 11.19
C ARG A 74 14.19 -15.70 11.43
N TRP A 75 15.33 -16.02 10.84
CA TRP A 75 16.05 -17.26 11.12
C TRP A 75 16.90 -17.07 12.37
N VAL A 76 16.78 -17.99 13.33
CA VAL A 76 17.59 -18.01 14.55
C VAL A 76 18.55 -19.18 14.44
N ALA A 77 19.83 -18.89 14.31
CA ALA A 77 20.91 -19.87 14.28
C ALA A 77 21.89 -19.59 15.42
N SER A 78 22.59 -20.63 15.88
CA SER A 78 23.69 -20.46 16.82
C SER A 78 24.91 -19.88 16.11
N ASN A 79 25.57 -18.89 16.72
CA ASN A 79 26.84 -18.35 16.23
C ASN A 79 28.01 -19.32 16.42
N VAL A 80 27.85 -20.31 17.29
CA VAL A 80 28.88 -21.28 17.66
C VAL A 80 28.37 -22.69 17.47
N GLU A 81 29.27 -23.57 17.08
CA GLU A 81 29.00 -25.01 17.06
C GLU A 81 28.77 -25.48 18.48
N GLY A 82 27.83 -26.42 18.67
CA GLY A 82 27.48 -26.90 19.99
C GLY A 82 26.44 -27.99 19.90
N LYS A 83 26.45 -28.91 20.87
CA LYS A 83 25.45 -29.96 20.96
C LYS A 83 24.20 -29.41 21.62
N VAL A 84 23.03 -29.70 21.05
CA VAL A 84 21.74 -29.38 21.69
C VAL A 84 21.60 -30.20 22.96
N GLU A 85 21.61 -29.52 24.11
CA GLU A 85 21.39 -30.15 25.41
C GLU A 85 19.90 -30.24 25.71
N ARG A 86 19.17 -29.14 25.52
CA ARG A 86 17.73 -29.10 25.82
C ARG A 86 16.98 -28.14 24.91
N ILE A 87 15.78 -28.57 24.51
CA ILE A 87 14.81 -27.74 23.79
C ILE A 87 13.75 -27.31 24.80
N LEU A 88 13.69 -26.01 25.10
CA LEU A 88 12.77 -25.45 26.09
C LEU A 88 11.43 -25.06 25.45
N LYS A 89 11.46 -24.60 24.20
CA LYS A 89 10.26 -24.26 23.43
C LYS A 89 10.17 -25.10 22.16
N LYS A 90 9.02 -25.73 21.98
CA LYS A 90 8.71 -26.57 20.82
C LYS A 90 8.22 -25.72 19.64
N PRO A 91 8.32 -26.24 18.40
CA PRO A 91 7.77 -25.56 17.22
C PRO A 91 6.31 -25.18 17.42
N GLY A 92 5.93 -23.96 17.02
CA GLY A 92 4.56 -23.43 17.16
C GLY A 92 4.25 -22.78 18.51
N ALA A 93 5.17 -22.78 19.48
CA ALA A 93 5.01 -22.03 20.72
C ALA A 93 5.16 -20.52 20.50
N VAL A 94 4.36 -19.71 21.21
CA VAL A 94 4.51 -18.26 21.23
C VAL A 94 5.78 -17.90 22.01
N VAL A 95 6.60 -17.02 21.41
CA VAL A 95 7.88 -16.55 21.98
C VAL A 95 7.87 -15.02 22.08
N SER A 96 8.43 -14.51 23.17
CA SER A 96 8.69 -13.09 23.36
C SER A 96 10.18 -12.80 23.14
N GLN A 97 10.52 -11.52 22.97
CA GLN A 97 11.91 -11.10 22.79
C GLN A 97 12.74 -11.48 24.03
N GLY A 98 13.87 -12.16 23.79
CA GLY A 98 14.78 -12.59 24.86
C GLY A 98 14.47 -13.97 25.45
N ASP A 99 13.41 -14.65 25.00
CA ASP A 99 13.11 -15.99 25.46
C ASP A 99 14.18 -17.01 25.05
N LEU A 100 14.57 -17.86 26.00
CA LEU A 100 15.46 -18.99 25.75
C LEU A 100 14.69 -20.12 25.05
N ILE A 101 15.03 -20.37 23.78
CA ILE A 101 14.37 -21.41 22.96
C ILE A 101 15.10 -22.75 23.10
N VAL A 102 16.43 -22.72 22.99
CA VAL A 102 17.32 -23.89 22.98
C VAL A 102 18.54 -23.59 23.83
N GLU A 103 18.96 -24.60 24.59
CA GLU A 103 20.21 -24.61 25.35
C GLU A 103 21.23 -25.49 24.64
N LEU A 104 22.40 -24.91 24.37
CA LEU A 104 23.48 -25.51 23.60
C LEU A 104 24.69 -25.66 24.51
N THR A 105 25.35 -26.82 24.44
CA THR A 105 26.56 -27.11 25.20
C THR A 105 27.72 -27.39 24.26
N ASN A 106 28.80 -26.63 24.44
CA ASN A 106 30.07 -26.80 23.73
C ASN A 106 31.21 -26.94 24.77
N PRO A 107 31.83 -28.13 24.89
CA PRO A 107 32.91 -28.36 25.85
C PRO A 107 34.22 -27.65 25.47
N GLU A 108 34.49 -27.39 24.19
CA GLU A 108 35.70 -26.67 23.74
C GLU A 108 35.63 -25.18 24.11
N LEU A 109 34.45 -24.56 23.95
CA LEU A 109 34.23 -23.18 24.38
C LEU A 109 34.37 -23.02 25.88
N GLN A 110 33.88 -23.98 26.67
CA GLN A 110 34.04 -23.97 28.12
C GLN A 110 35.52 -24.03 28.52
N GLN A 111 36.29 -24.93 27.90
CA GLN A 111 37.73 -25.03 28.13
C GLN A 111 38.46 -23.72 27.78
N LYS A 112 38.13 -23.12 26.63
CA LYS A 112 38.75 -21.86 26.19
C LYS A 112 38.42 -20.69 27.13
N VAL A 113 37.20 -20.64 27.65
CA VAL A 113 36.81 -19.62 28.65
C VAL A 113 37.60 -19.80 29.94
N GLU A 114 37.82 -21.04 30.38
CA GLU A 114 38.59 -21.33 31.59
C GLU A 114 40.07 -20.97 31.43
N GLU A 115 40.68 -21.31 30.28
CA GLU A 115 42.05 -20.90 29.93
C GLU A 115 42.20 -19.36 29.97
N LEU A 116 41.30 -18.64 29.31
CA LEU A 116 41.30 -17.17 29.33
C LEU A 116 41.10 -16.61 30.73
N ASN A 117 40.33 -17.27 31.58
CA ASN A 117 40.15 -16.85 32.97
C ASN A 117 41.45 -17.01 33.77
N TRP A 118 42.17 -18.13 33.61
CA TRP A 118 43.46 -18.35 34.25
C TRP A 118 44.51 -17.36 33.74
N GLU A 119 44.54 -17.08 32.44
CA GLU A 119 45.45 -16.10 31.85
C GLU A 119 45.17 -14.68 32.39
N ARG A 120 43.90 -14.27 32.44
CA ARG A 120 43.50 -12.99 33.05
C ARG A 120 43.90 -12.92 34.52
N GLN A 121 43.73 -14.01 35.26
CA GLN A 121 44.08 -14.05 36.68
C GLN A 121 45.59 -13.93 36.89
N ALA A 122 46.40 -14.65 36.12
CA ALA A 122 47.85 -14.55 36.15
C ALA A 122 48.33 -13.13 35.84
N LEU A 123 47.82 -12.51 34.77
CA LEU A 123 48.15 -11.13 34.40
C LEU A 123 47.73 -10.13 35.49
N SER A 124 46.54 -10.32 36.09
CA SER A 124 46.07 -9.47 37.17
C SER A 124 46.97 -9.58 38.42
N ALA A 125 47.43 -10.79 38.76
CA ALA A 125 48.33 -11.04 39.87
C ALA A 125 49.72 -10.45 39.64
N GLU A 126 50.25 -10.55 38.42
CA GLU A 126 51.50 -9.90 38.02
C GLU A 126 51.41 -8.38 38.17
N SER A 127 50.32 -7.78 37.67
CA SER A 127 50.09 -6.34 37.81
C SER A 127 50.02 -5.89 39.27
N GLN A 128 49.44 -6.71 40.15
CA GLN A 128 49.38 -6.45 41.58
C GLN A 128 50.76 -6.60 42.22
N CYS A 129 51.51 -7.65 41.89
CA CYS A 129 52.87 -7.86 42.37
C CYS A 129 53.79 -6.67 42.03
N ILE A 130 53.73 -6.17 40.79
CA ILE A 130 54.49 -4.99 40.36
C ILE A 130 54.12 -3.75 41.18
N LYS A 131 52.82 -3.53 41.46
CA LYS A 131 52.35 -2.40 42.28
C LYS A 131 52.79 -2.51 43.74
N TYR A 132 52.73 -3.69 44.34
CA TYR A 132 53.17 -3.88 45.73
C TYR A 132 54.69 -3.83 45.84
N GLY A 133 55.42 -4.38 44.86
CA GLY A 133 56.88 -4.33 44.81
C GLY A 133 57.41 -2.89 44.75
N SER A 134 56.80 -2.04 43.92
CA SER A 134 57.19 -0.63 43.83
C SER A 134 56.87 0.16 45.10
N ALA A 135 55.67 -0.01 45.68
CA ALA A 135 55.30 0.63 46.94
C ALA A 135 56.20 0.19 48.11
N ASN A 136 56.53 -1.10 48.18
CA ASN A 136 57.41 -1.63 49.23
C ASN A 136 58.87 -1.18 49.05
N ALA A 137 59.34 -1.02 47.81
CA ALA A 137 60.66 -0.46 47.54
C ALA A 137 60.77 1.00 48.02
N ILE A 138 59.72 1.80 47.82
CA ILE A 138 59.64 3.18 48.33
C ILE A 138 59.68 3.20 49.87
N ALA A 139 58.83 2.40 50.53
CA ALA A 139 58.76 2.33 51.99
C ALA A 139 60.09 1.90 52.63
N ARG A 140 60.81 0.96 52.00
CA ARG A 140 62.15 0.54 52.44
C ARG A 140 63.14 1.70 52.41
N HIS A 141 63.15 2.48 51.34
CA HIS A 141 64.09 3.59 51.15
C HIS A 141 63.89 4.71 52.18
N GLU A 142 62.65 4.93 52.61
CA GLU A 142 62.30 5.93 53.63
C GLU A 142 62.72 5.47 55.05
N SER A 143 62.57 4.17 55.33
CA SER A 143 62.95 3.58 56.63
C SER A 143 64.47 3.56 56.89
N SER A 144 65.29 3.33 55.86
CA SER A 144 66.75 3.36 55.98
C SER A 144 67.30 4.79 56.10
N GLY A 145 66.57 5.79 55.57
CA GLY A 145 66.86 7.21 55.81
C GLY A 145 66.70 7.60 57.29
N CYS A 146 65.72 7.02 57.99
CA CYS A 146 65.45 7.34 59.40
C CYS A 146 66.47 6.73 60.38
N GLN A 147 67.04 5.55 60.09
CA GLN A 147 68.06 4.94 60.96
C GLN A 147 69.39 5.72 60.96
N ASN A 148 69.71 6.42 59.87
CA ASN A 148 70.96 7.17 59.75
C ASN A 148 70.93 8.53 60.49
N GLN A 149 69.74 8.98 60.94
CA GLN A 149 69.59 10.28 61.60
C GLN A 149 69.66 10.20 63.13
N ASN A 150 69.58 9.00 63.72
CA ASN A 150 69.67 8.75 65.16
C ASN A 150 71.07 8.30 65.62
N ALA A 151 72.09 8.40 64.77
CA ALA A 151 73.45 7.94 65.05
C ALA A 151 74.44 9.06 65.43
N ILE A 152 73.95 10.20 65.95
CA ILE A 152 74.78 11.33 66.41
C ILE A 152 74.42 11.66 67.87
#